data_AF-A0A7S0BIM3-F1
#
_entry.id   AF-A0A7S0BIM3-F1
#
_cell.length_a   1.000
_cell.length_b   1.000
_cell.length_c   1.000
_cell.angle_alpha   90.00
_cell.angle_beta   90.00
_cell.angle_gamma   90.00
#
_symmetry.space_group_name_H-M   'P 1'
#
loop_
_entity.id
_entity.type
_entity.pdbx_description
1 polymer ?
#
loop_
_entity_poly.entity_id
_entity_poly.type
_entity_poly.pdbx_seq_one_letter_code
_entity_poly.pdbx_strand_id
1 'polypeptide(L)'
;MDVEQGGVDPRFGLGKNELVELIEERDHTKLEEYGGVEGVCKKLGIDPETGITGDELRGNGLGARKEAFGSNEFKYPPPKSFFKLCFIAFQDLTILI
;
A
#
# COMPACT_ATOMS: atom_id res chain seq x y z
N MET A 1 -14.80 5.70 3.12
CA MET A 1 -13.38 5.73 2.73
C MET A 1 -12.67 4.93 3.79
N ASP A 2 -12.57 3.62 3.57
CA ASP A 2 -12.03 2.70 4.56
C ASP A 2 -10.51 2.78 4.50
N VAL A 3 -9.95 3.62 5.37
CA VAL A 3 -8.56 3.51 5.76
C VAL A 3 -8.46 2.16 6.48
N GLU A 4 -7.98 1.13 5.77
CA GLU A 4 -7.56 -0.09 6.44
C GLU A 4 -6.51 0.32 7.47
N GLN A 5 -6.93 0.33 8.74
CA GLN A 5 -6.08 0.62 9.88
C GLN A 5 -5.01 -0.48 9.91
N GLY A 6 -3.87 -0.21 9.29
CA GLY A 6 -2.71 -1.10 9.31
C GLY A 6 -2.17 -1.12 10.73
N GLY A 7 -2.64 -2.09 11.52
CA GLY A 7 -2.02 -2.43 12.79
C GLY A 7 -0.56 -2.81 12.58
N VAL A 8 0.29 -2.46 13.55
CA VAL A 8 1.70 -2.87 13.53
C VAL A 8 1.75 -4.39 13.60
N ASP A 9 2.13 -5.03 12.50
CA ASP A 9 2.36 -6.48 12.49
C ASP A 9 3.57 -6.78 13.39
N PRO A 10 3.50 -7.76 14.31
CA PRO A 10 4.57 -8.05 15.27
C PRO A 10 5.91 -8.44 14.62
N ARG A 11 5.94 -8.72 13.32
CA ARG A 11 7.16 -9.02 12.56
C ARG A 11 7.91 -7.78 12.08
N PHE A 12 7.25 -6.62 12.05
CA PHE A 12 7.83 -5.37 11.59
C PHE A 12 7.78 -4.33 12.71
N GLY A 13 8.84 -3.51 12.80
CA GLY A 13 8.93 -2.45 13.80
C GLY A 13 8.24 -1.15 13.40
N LEU A 14 7.58 -1.12 12.25
CA LEU A 14 6.90 0.02 11.66
C LEU A 14 5.60 -0.43 11.00
N GLY A 15 4.50 0.24 11.33
CA GLY A 15 3.21 0.07 10.68
C GLY A 15 3.10 0.88 9.39
N LYS A 16 2.10 0.51 8.57
CA LYS A 16 1.77 1.23 7.33
C LYS A 16 1.51 2.72 7.56
N ASN A 17 0.74 3.06 8.60
CA ASN A 17 0.36 4.45 8.86
C ASN A 17 1.55 5.30 9.29
N GLU A 18 2.45 4.75 10.12
CA GLU A 18 3.67 5.44 10.55
C GLU A 18 4.60 5.74 9.35
N LEU A 19 4.69 4.80 8.40
CA LEU A 19 5.43 5.00 7.15
C LEU A 19 4.81 6.07 6.26
N VAL A 20 3.48 6.12 6.14
CA VAL A 20 2.79 7.17 5.37
C VAL A 20 3.03 8.53 6.00
N GLU A 21 2.84 8.65 7.32
CA GLU A 21 3.04 9.90 8.06
C GLU A 21 4.48 10.41 7.93
N LEU A 22 5.47 9.52 8.05
CA LEU A 22 6.89 9.87 7.88
C LEU A 22 7.19 10.42 6.47
N ILE A 23 6.57 9.84 5.43
CA ILE A 23 6.76 10.26 4.04
C ILE A 23 6.00 11.56 3.72
N GLU A 24 4.80 11.73 4.28
CA GLU A 24 3.96 12.92 4.07
C GLU A 24 4.53 14.15 4.78
N GLU A 25 4.94 14.01 6.04
CA GLU A 25 5.44 15.13 6.84
C GLU A 25 6.90 15.50 6.52
N ARG A 26 7.65 14.59 5.88
CA ARG A 26 9.09 14.75 5.57
C ARG A 26 9.90 15.18 6.80
N ASP A 27 9.48 14.72 7.97
CA ASP A 27 10.05 15.15 9.24
C ASP A 27 11.36 14.39 9.50
N HIS A 28 12.47 15.10 9.39
CA HIS A 28 13.81 14.57 9.67
C HIS A 28 14.01 14.21 11.15
N THR A 29 13.29 14.88 12.05
CA THR A 29 13.37 14.63 13.50
C THR A 29 12.73 13.27 13.81
N LYS A 30 11.56 12.99 13.24
CA LYS A 30 10.95 11.64 13.31
C LYS A 30 11.86 10.58 12.69
N LEU A 31 12.50 10.87 11.56
CA LEU A 31 13.44 9.94 10.93
C LEU A 31 14.63 9.61 11.85
N GLU A 32 15.18 10.59 12.57
CA GLU A 32 16.23 10.37 13.56
C GLU A 32 15.75 9.54 14.76
N GLU A 33 14.52 9.74 15.23
CA GLU A 33 13.91 8.91 16.28
C GLU A 33 13.79 7.44 15.87
N TYR A 34 13.57 7.17 14.58
CA TYR A 34 13.58 5.80 14.05
C TYR A 34 14.98 5.18 13.91
N GLY A 35 16.05 5.93 14.22
CA GLY A 35 17.44 5.51 14.04
C GLY A 35 17.99 5.82 12.64
N GLY A 36 17.42 6.82 11.96
CA GLY A 36 17.80 7.22 10.62
C GLY A 36 17.39 6.19 9.56
N VAL A 37 18.01 6.29 8.38
CA VAL A 37 17.71 5.40 7.24
C VAL A 37 18.00 3.94 7.59
N GLU A 38 19.12 3.66 8.28
CA GLU A 38 19.45 2.29 8.70
C GLU A 38 18.45 1.72 9.72
N GLY A 39 17.98 2.54 10.66
CA GLY A 39 16.99 2.14 11.65
C GLY A 39 15.64 1.79 11.01
N VAL A 40 15.22 2.58 10.02
CA VAL A 40 14.04 2.30 9.20
C VAL A 40 14.21 1.00 8.41
N CYS A 41 15.36 0.80 7.74
CA CYS A 41 15.67 -0.43 7.01
C CYS A 41 15.60 -1.67 7.92
N LYS A 42 16.18 -1.61 9.13
CA LYS A 42 16.10 -2.70 10.12
C LYS A 42 14.67 -2.96 10.58
N LYS A 43 13.87 -1.92 10.84
CA LYS A 43 12.46 -2.07 11.25
C LYS A 43 11.58 -2.66 10.15
N LEU A 44 11.92 -2.42 8.88
CA LEU A 44 11.29 -3.02 7.69
C LEU A 44 11.82 -4.43 7.34
N GLY A 45 12.88 -4.87 8.02
CA GLY A 45 13.57 -6.14 7.72
C GLY A 45 14.20 -6.14 6.32
N ILE A 46 14.74 -5.00 5.87
CA ILE A 46 15.41 -4.88 4.57
C ILE A 46 16.86 -4.48 4.74
N ASP A 47 17.69 -4.94 3.82
CA ASP A 47 19.06 -4.47 3.68
C ASP A 47 19.09 -3.18 2.84
N PRO A 48 19.84 -2.14 3.25
CA PRO A 48 19.87 -0.86 2.54
C PRO A 48 20.52 -0.94 1.15
N GLU A 49 21.42 -1.90 0.90
CA GLU A 49 22.12 -2.02 -0.39
C GLU A 49 21.47 -3.08 -1.30
N THR A 50 21.05 -4.20 -0.72
CA THR A 50 20.55 -5.38 -1.45
C THR A 50 19.03 -5.54 -1.36
N GLY A 51 18.36 -4.79 -0.50
CA GLY A 51 16.91 -4.81 -0.33
C GLY A 51 16.42 -6.07 0.40
N ILE A 52 15.38 -6.69 -0.14
CA ILE A 52 14.80 -7.93 0.40
C ILE A 52 15.68 -9.10 -0.04
N THR A 53 16.25 -9.83 0.91
CA THR A 53 17.11 -10.98 0.61
C THR A 53 16.30 -12.17 0.09
N GLY A 54 16.91 -13.00 -0.75
CA GLY A 54 16.23 -14.06 -1.50
C GLY A 54 15.55 -15.15 -0.65
N ASP A 55 15.95 -15.34 0.61
CA ASP A 55 15.30 -16.29 1.53
C ASP A 55 13.91 -15.82 1.96
N GLU A 56 13.78 -14.53 2.30
CA GLU A 56 12.47 -13.90 2.57
C GLU A 56 11.57 -13.85 1.33
N LEU A 57 12.20 -13.78 0.15
CA LEU A 57 11.55 -13.71 -1.15
C LEU A 57 11.07 -15.09 -1.64
N ARG A 58 11.78 -16.16 -1.28
CA ARG A 58 11.39 -17.56 -1.59
C ARG A 58 10.41 -18.16 -0.59
N GLY A 59 10.40 -17.67 0.66
CA GLY A 59 9.53 -18.15 1.73
C GLY A 59 8.19 -17.42 1.81
N ASN A 60 7.55 -17.46 2.99
CA ASN A 60 6.28 -16.79 3.27
C ASN A 60 6.45 -15.29 3.61
N GLY A 61 7.63 -14.70 3.34
CA GLY A 61 7.97 -13.32 3.70
C GLY A 61 7.21 -12.27 2.89
N LEU A 62 6.95 -12.55 1.61
CA LEU A 62 6.11 -11.69 0.75
C LEU A 62 4.65 -11.65 1.21
N GLY A 63 4.11 -12.78 1.69
CA GLY A 63 2.76 -12.86 2.25
C GLY A 63 2.62 -11.97 3.48
N ALA A 64 3.55 -12.10 4.43
CA ALA A 64 3.58 -11.30 5.65
C ALA A 64 3.68 -9.79 5.36
N ARG A 65 4.52 -9.38 4.39
CA ARG A 65 4.60 -7.97 3.97
C ARG A 65 3.30 -7.47 3.34
N LYS A 66 2.64 -8.31 2.54
CA LYS A 66 1.35 -7.98 1.93
C LYS A 66 0.24 -7.85 2.97
N GLU A 67 0.27 -8.65 4.03
CA GLU A 67 -0.66 -8.55 5.16
C GLU A 67 -0.38 -7.29 6.01
N ALA A 68 0.89 -6.97 6.28
CA ALA A 68 1.27 -5.84 7.11
C ALA A 68 1.12 -4.47 6.42
N PHE A 69 1.55 -4.36 5.15
CA PHE A 69 1.62 -3.09 4.42
C PHE A 69 0.52 -2.95 3.35
N GLY A 70 -0.13 -4.05 2.98
CA GLY A 70 -1.11 -4.10 1.90
C GLY A 70 -0.50 -4.41 0.53
N SER A 71 -1.37 -4.58 -0.46
CA SER A 71 -0.97 -4.79 -1.85
C SER A 71 -0.69 -3.45 -2.54
N ASN A 72 0.41 -3.36 -3.30
CA ASN A 72 0.69 -2.21 -4.17
C ASN A 72 -0.18 -2.26 -5.43
N GLU A 73 -1.50 -2.15 -5.26
CA GLU A 73 -2.47 -2.16 -6.34
C GLU A 73 -3.30 -0.88 -6.31
N PHE A 74 -3.35 -0.19 -7.46
CA PHE A 74 -4.24 0.94 -7.62
C PHE A 74 -5.69 0.45 -7.68
N LYS A 75 -6.51 0.89 -6.72
CA LYS A 75 -7.96 0.63 -6.76
C LYS A 75 -8.56 1.46 -7.90
N TYR A 76 -8.83 0.82 -9.02
CA TYR A 76 -9.64 1.42 -10.07
C TYR A 76 -11.11 1.42 -9.63
N PRO A 77 -11.87 2.50 -9.92
CA PRO A 77 -13.31 2.46 -9.70
C PRO A 77 -13.90 1.28 -10.49
N PRO A 78 -14.86 0.54 -9.91
CA PRO A 78 -15.45 -0.59 -10.58
C PRO A 78 -16.02 -0.12 -11.93
N PRO A 79 -15.77 -0.86 -13.03
CA PRO A 79 -16.31 -0.49 -14.33
C PRO A 79 -17.84 -0.44 -14.24
N LYS A 80 -18.45 0.48 -14.99
CA LYS A 80 -19.91 0.54 -15.08
C LYS A 80 -20.41 -0.81 -15.56
N SER A 81 -21.39 -1.38 -14.86
CA SER A 81 -22.05 -2.63 -15.28
C SER A 81 -22.63 -2.47 -16.68
N PHE A 82 -22.63 -3.57 -17.45
CA PHE A 82 -23.20 -3.63 -18.81
C PHE A 82 -24.61 -3.03 -18.87
N PHE A 83 -25.50 -3.39 -17.93
CA PHE A 83 -26.86 -2.86 -17.88
C PHE A 83 -26.91 -1.35 -17.61
N LYS A 84 -25.98 -0.82 -16.80
CA LYS A 84 -25.87 0.62 -16.56
C LYS A 84 -25.40 1.36 -17.80
N LEU A 85 -24.50 0.76 -18.59
CA LEU A 85 -24.09 1.28 -19.89
C LEU A 85 -25.25 1.24 -20.91
N CYS A 86 -26.01 0.13 -20.96
CA CYS A 86 -27.18 0.03 -21.82
C CYS A 86 -28.24 1.06 -21.47
N PHE A 87 -28.56 1.25 -20.18
CA PHE A 87 -29.53 2.27 -19.76
C PHE A 87 -29.08 3.69 -20.12
N ILE A 88 -27.79 4.01 -19.94
CA ILE A 88 -27.22 5.29 -20.37
C ILE A 88 -27.33 5.45 -21.90
N ALA A 89 -27.02 4.41 -22.67
CA ALA A 89 -27.11 4.44 -24.13
C ALA A 89 -28.57 4.59 -24.63
N PHE A 90 -29.54 3.97 -23.95
CA PHE A 90 -30.97 4.14 -24.28
C PHE A 90 -31.50 5.54 -23.96
N GLN A 91 -30.88 6.23 -23.00
CA GLN A 91 -31.23 7.61 -22.64
C GLN A 91 -30.55 8.65 -23.57
N ASP A 92 -29.64 8.21 -24.42
CA ASP A 92 -28.97 9.08 -25.39
C ASP A 92 -29.94 9.39 -26.55
N LEU A 93 -30.29 10.67 -26.70
CA LEU A 93 -31.15 11.21 -27.77
C LEU A 93 -30.59 10.93 -29.18
N THR A 94 -29.35 10.49 -29.30
CA THR A 94 -28.77 10.04 -30.58
C THR A 94 -29.31 8.67 -31.05
N ILE A 95 -29.83 7.83 -30.14
CA ILE A 95 -30.46 6.54 -30.46
C ILE A 95 -31.99 6.67 -30.62
N LEU A 96 -32.59 7.70 -30.02
CA LEU A 96 -34.02 7.97 -30.09
C LEU A 96 -34.35 8.86 -31.32
N ILE A 97 -34.56 8.24 -32.49
CA ILE A 97 -35.20 8.89 -33.65
C ILE A 97 -36.48 8.19 -34.04
#